data_AF-A0A5B0WW00-F1
#
_entry.id   AF-A0A5B0WW00-F1
#
_cell.length_a   1.000
_cell.length_b   1.000
_cell.length_c   1.000
_cell.angle_alpha   90.00
_cell.angle_beta   90.00
_cell.angle_gamma   90.00
#
_symmetry.space_group_name_H-M   'P 1'
#
loop_
_entity.id
_entity.type
_entity.pdbx_description
1 polymer ?
#
loop_
_entity_poly.entity_id
_entity_poly.type
_entity_poly.pdbx_seq_one_letter_code
_entity_poly.pdbx_strand_id
1 'polypeptide(L)'
;MRLMMKMIRMMIWSCKGLSPLEEPTLNGGDKMERTDIFIKSVIGVVTGLVSWMIGGFGLVFTVLIGLMAIDFITGFMVGIYEKNINSRIGTMGLIRKTYVILLIGAVYMVEVAVLGSHGIVTDGISGAFVLVELVSITENGGKLGVPLPDKVKNLILVLKNKDKSKVE
;
A
#
# COMPACT_ATOMS: atom_id res chain seq x y z
N MET A 1 58.86 -36.46 -28.77
CA MET A 1 57.41 -36.74 -28.55
C MET A 1 56.69 -35.70 -27.69
N ARG A 2 57.22 -35.29 -26.51
CA ARG A 2 56.55 -34.27 -25.65
C ARG A 2 56.46 -32.85 -26.23
N LEU A 3 57.45 -32.41 -27.02
CA LEU A 3 57.43 -31.10 -27.69
C LEU A 3 56.43 -31.05 -28.86
N MET A 4 56.28 -32.16 -29.59
CA MET A 4 55.32 -32.27 -30.70
C MET A 4 53.86 -32.23 -30.21
N MET A 5 53.55 -32.86 -29.07
CA MET A 5 52.23 -32.74 -28.44
C MET A 5 51.92 -31.31 -27.93
N LYS A 6 52.94 -30.55 -27.49
CA LYS A 6 52.76 -29.14 -27.08
C LYS A 6 52.44 -28.22 -28.26
N MET A 7 53.08 -28.43 -29.41
CA MET A 7 52.76 -27.67 -30.64
C MET A 7 51.36 -27.99 -31.17
N ILE A 8 50.93 -29.26 -31.14
CA ILE A 8 49.57 -29.65 -31.57
C ILE A 8 48.52 -29.02 -30.65
N ARG A 9 48.75 -28.97 -29.32
CA ARG A 9 47.84 -28.26 -28.38
C ARG A 9 47.80 -26.76 -28.62
N MET A 10 48.93 -26.11 -28.94
CA MET A 10 48.96 -24.67 -29.27
C MET A 10 48.25 -24.36 -30.60
N MET A 11 48.38 -25.22 -31.62
CA MET A 11 47.63 -25.07 -32.87
C MET A 11 46.11 -25.24 -32.67
N ILE A 12 45.68 -26.19 -31.84
CA ILE A 12 44.26 -26.36 -31.51
C ILE A 12 43.72 -25.15 -30.73
N TRP A 13 44.54 -24.54 -29.86
CA TRP A 13 44.15 -23.35 -29.10
C TRP A 13 44.07 -22.09 -29.99
N SER A 14 44.95 -21.95 -30.97
CA SER A 14 44.95 -20.82 -31.92
C SER A 14 43.78 -20.87 -32.92
N CYS A 15 43.33 -22.06 -33.33
CA CYS A 15 42.26 -22.23 -34.32
C CYS A 15 40.83 -22.09 -33.78
N LYS A 16 40.61 -22.04 -32.46
CA LYS A 16 39.25 -22.14 -31.90
C LYS A 16 38.54 -20.82 -31.58
N GLY A 17 39.16 -19.66 -31.76
CA GLY A 17 38.46 -18.35 -31.73
C GLY A 17 37.42 -18.20 -30.60
N LEU A 18 37.67 -18.81 -29.43
CA LEU A 18 36.72 -18.84 -28.33
C LEU A 18 36.91 -17.54 -27.55
N SER A 19 35.98 -16.61 -27.75
CA SER A 19 35.72 -15.57 -26.77
C SER A 19 35.46 -16.22 -25.41
N PRO A 20 35.79 -15.55 -24.29
CA PRO A 20 35.42 -16.04 -22.97
C PRO A 20 33.92 -16.33 -22.96
N LEU A 21 33.54 -17.52 -22.53
CA LEU A 21 32.16 -17.86 -22.25
C LEU A 21 31.71 -16.87 -21.17
N GLU A 22 30.88 -15.91 -21.55
CA GLU A 22 30.12 -15.10 -20.58
C GLU A 22 29.37 -16.09 -19.70
N GLU A 23 29.74 -16.18 -18.42
CA GLU A 23 28.93 -16.89 -17.47
C GLU A 23 27.55 -16.22 -17.47
N PRO A 24 26.44 -16.97 -17.64
CA PRO A 24 25.12 -16.38 -17.45
C PRO A 24 25.03 -15.95 -16.00
N THR A 25 25.17 -14.65 -15.75
CA THR A 25 25.00 -14.07 -14.42
C THR A 25 23.58 -14.41 -13.97
N LEU A 26 23.52 -15.32 -13.00
CA LEU A 26 22.30 -15.95 -12.56
C LEU A 26 21.34 -14.90 -12.00
N ASN A 27 20.26 -14.68 -12.74
CA ASN A 27 18.89 -14.76 -12.23
C ASN A 27 18.61 -13.93 -10.96
N GLY A 28 19.12 -12.70 -10.92
CA GLY A 28 18.84 -11.69 -9.91
C GLY A 28 18.22 -10.43 -10.50
N GLY A 29 18.79 -9.91 -11.61
CA GLY A 29 18.32 -8.71 -12.31
C GLY A 29 16.95 -8.86 -12.96
N ASP A 30 16.76 -9.89 -13.80
CA ASP A 30 15.49 -10.13 -14.50
C ASP A 30 14.30 -10.38 -13.56
N LYS A 31 14.54 -11.03 -12.42
CA LYS A 31 13.52 -11.25 -11.39
C LYS A 31 13.16 -9.96 -10.67
N MET A 32 14.14 -9.10 -10.41
CA MET A 32 13.92 -7.79 -9.79
C MET A 32 13.15 -6.88 -10.74
N GLU A 33 13.51 -6.86 -12.03
CA GLU A 33 12.85 -6.07 -13.07
C GLU A 33 11.40 -6.52 -13.32
N ARG A 34 11.13 -7.83 -13.40
CA ARG A 34 9.76 -8.34 -13.53
C ARG A 34 8.90 -8.04 -12.30
N THR A 35 9.47 -8.10 -11.11
CA THR A 35 8.76 -7.79 -9.86
C THR A 35 8.44 -6.29 -9.79
N ASP A 36 9.37 -5.43 -10.19
CA ASP A 36 9.15 -3.99 -10.25
C ASP A 36 8.10 -3.60 -11.30
N ILE A 37 8.10 -4.25 -12.47
CA ILE A 37 7.07 -4.04 -13.49
C ILE A 37 5.69 -4.48 -12.99
N PHE A 38 5.60 -5.60 -12.26
CA PHE A 38 4.36 -6.07 -11.67
C PHE A 38 3.86 -5.13 -10.56
N ILE A 39 4.75 -4.64 -9.69
CA ILE A 39 4.41 -3.67 -8.66
C ILE A 39 3.94 -2.35 -9.30
N LYS A 40 4.68 -1.84 -10.29
CA LYS A 40 4.32 -0.61 -11.01
C LYS A 40 3.01 -0.75 -11.79
N SER A 41 2.72 -1.91 -12.36
CA SER A 41 1.46 -2.15 -13.07
C SER A 41 0.28 -2.25 -12.11
N VAL A 42 0.43 -2.92 -10.97
CA VAL A 42 -0.60 -2.94 -9.91
C VAL A 42 -0.85 -1.53 -9.38
N ILE A 43 0.21 -0.77 -9.06
CA ILE A 43 0.09 0.62 -8.64
C ILE A 43 -0.57 1.46 -9.73
N GLY A 44 -0.19 1.30 -11.00
CA GLY A 44 -0.76 2.03 -12.13
C GLY A 44 -2.24 1.73 -12.35
N VAL A 45 -2.65 0.46 -12.24
CA VAL A 45 -4.06 0.06 -12.33
C VAL A 45 -4.86 0.61 -11.16
N VAL A 46 -4.35 0.48 -9.93
CA VAL A 46 -5.01 1.02 -8.74
C VAL A 46 -5.11 2.55 -8.84
N THR A 47 -4.05 3.24 -9.23
CA THR A 47 -4.03 4.70 -9.37
C THR A 47 -4.94 5.16 -10.51
N GLY A 48 -4.98 4.44 -11.63
CA GLY A 48 -5.89 4.73 -12.75
C GLY A 48 -7.36 4.55 -12.37
N LEU A 49 -7.69 3.47 -11.66
CA LEU A 49 -9.04 3.24 -11.12
C LEU A 49 -9.42 4.30 -10.10
N VAL A 50 -8.51 4.64 -9.18
CA VAL A 50 -8.71 5.71 -8.19
C VAL A 50 -8.88 7.06 -8.89
N SER A 51 -8.09 7.38 -9.92
CA SER A 51 -8.19 8.62 -10.68
C SER A 51 -9.53 8.73 -11.44
N TRP A 52 -10.00 7.64 -12.03
CA TRP A 52 -11.33 7.56 -12.63
C TRP A 52 -12.44 7.73 -11.60
N MET A 53 -12.29 7.15 -10.40
CA MET A 53 -13.22 7.37 -9.28
C MET A 53 -13.19 8.81 -8.77
N ILE A 54 -12.02 9.45 -8.66
CA ILE A 54 -11.92 10.86 -8.21
C ILE A 54 -12.69 11.81 -9.13
N GLY A 55 -12.81 11.51 -10.43
CA GLY A 55 -13.64 12.28 -11.37
C GLY A 55 -15.15 12.08 -11.23
N GLY A 56 -15.59 10.99 -10.56
CA GLY A 56 -17.01 10.65 -10.37
C GLY A 56 -17.55 10.80 -8.95
N PHE A 57 -16.67 10.84 -7.94
CA PHE A 57 -17.05 10.97 -6.52
C PHE A 57 -16.85 12.41 -6.01
N GLY A 58 -17.56 12.79 -4.94
CA GLY A 58 -17.52 14.13 -4.35
C GLY A 58 -16.21 14.45 -3.60
N LEU A 59 -16.00 15.73 -3.30
CA LEU A 59 -14.80 16.26 -2.62
C LEU A 59 -14.54 15.56 -1.27
N VAL A 60 -15.61 15.20 -0.56
CA VAL A 60 -15.51 14.53 0.76
C VAL A 60 -14.85 13.16 0.62
N PHE A 61 -15.19 12.41 -0.43
CA PHE A 61 -14.55 11.12 -0.70
C PHE A 61 -13.08 11.27 -1.08
N THR A 62 -12.72 12.30 -1.86
CA THR A 62 -11.31 12.60 -2.17
C THR A 62 -10.51 12.90 -0.91
N VAL A 63 -11.06 13.70 0.01
CA VAL A 63 -10.46 13.98 1.32
C VAL A 63 -10.29 12.69 2.13
N LEU A 64 -11.28 11.79 2.12
CA LEU A 64 -11.20 10.50 2.80
C LEU A 64 -10.01 9.67 2.32
N ILE A 65 -9.80 9.54 1.01
CA ILE A 65 -8.66 8.81 0.45
C ILE A 65 -7.33 9.45 0.88
N GLY A 66 -7.24 10.78 0.86
CA GLY A 66 -6.07 11.51 1.35
C GLY A 66 -5.77 11.21 2.82
N LEU A 67 -6.79 11.23 3.67
CA LEU A 67 -6.64 10.90 5.10
C LEU A 67 -6.26 9.44 5.32
N MET A 68 -6.84 8.49 4.57
CA MET A 68 -6.43 7.09 4.63
C MET A 68 -4.95 6.88 4.27
N ALA A 69 -4.43 7.64 3.30
CA ALA A 69 -3.02 7.61 2.93
C ALA A 69 -2.13 8.18 4.05
N ILE A 70 -2.53 9.31 4.65
CA ILE A 70 -1.83 9.90 5.80
C ILE A 70 -1.85 8.93 6.99
N ASP A 71 -2.98 8.28 7.26
CA ASP A 71 -3.10 7.29 8.33
C ASP A 71 -2.17 6.08 8.10
N PHE A 72 -2.07 5.59 6.87
CA PHE A 72 -1.13 4.52 6.53
C PHE A 72 0.32 4.95 6.77
N ILE A 73 0.71 6.16 6.34
CA ILE A 73 2.06 6.69 6.54
C ILE A 73 2.35 6.87 8.04
N THR A 74 1.44 7.47 8.79
CA THR A 74 1.62 7.68 10.24
C THR A 74 1.65 6.36 11.02
N GLY A 75 0.82 5.38 10.66
CA GLY A 75 0.85 4.04 11.23
C GLY A 75 2.17 3.31 10.93
N PHE A 76 2.72 3.50 9.73
CA PHE A 76 4.04 2.99 9.38
C PHE A 76 5.15 3.66 10.20
N MET A 77 5.09 4.98 10.38
CA MET A 77 6.03 5.73 11.24
C MET A 77 5.99 5.23 12.69
N VAL A 78 4.81 4.97 13.24
CA VAL A 78 4.65 4.37 14.59
C VAL A 78 5.35 3.02 14.67
N GLY A 79 5.15 2.15 13.67
CA GLY A 79 5.80 0.83 13.64
C GLY A 79 7.33 0.90 13.62
N ILE A 80 7.89 1.90 12.93
CA ILE A 80 9.34 2.18 12.95
C ILE A 80 9.77 2.70 14.32
N TYR A 81 9.04 3.66 14.88
CA TYR A 81 9.34 4.27 16.17
C TYR A 81 9.35 3.24 17.31
N GLU A 82 8.35 2.36 17.34
CA GLU A 82 8.22 1.28 18.33
C GLU A 82 9.13 0.07 18.02
N LYS A 83 9.87 0.09 16.89
CA LYS A 83 10.68 -1.02 16.36
C LYS A 83 9.91 -2.35 16.26
N ASN A 84 8.59 -2.28 16.09
CA ASN A 84 7.68 -3.41 16.08
C ASN A 84 6.79 -3.34 14.83
N ILE A 85 7.38 -3.68 13.69
CA ILE A 85 6.66 -3.71 12.41
C ILE A 85 5.98 -5.06 12.28
N ASN A 86 4.74 -5.15 12.76
CA ASN A 86 3.92 -6.33 12.55
C ASN A 86 3.15 -6.20 11.23
N SER A 87 3.60 -6.92 10.21
CA SER A 87 2.97 -6.94 8.89
C SER A 87 1.50 -7.38 8.93
N ARG A 88 1.11 -8.26 9.88
CA ARG A 88 -0.29 -8.68 10.06
C ARG A 88 -1.19 -7.51 10.47
N ILE A 89 -0.69 -6.63 11.34
CA ILE A 89 -1.45 -5.45 11.78
C ILE A 89 -1.60 -4.47 10.61
N GLY A 90 -0.51 -4.19 9.89
CA GLY A 90 -0.53 -3.31 8.71
C GLY A 90 -1.45 -3.80 7.61
N THR A 91 -1.37 -5.08 7.24
CA THR A 91 -2.23 -5.68 6.21
C THR A 91 -3.69 -5.69 6.63
N MET A 92 -4.01 -6.00 7.90
CA MET A 92 -5.38 -5.96 8.39
C MET A 92 -5.95 -4.53 8.38
N GLY A 93 -5.14 -3.52 8.70
CA GLY A 93 -5.51 -2.12 8.56
C GLY A 93 -5.83 -1.74 7.12
N LEU A 94 -5.01 -2.17 6.17
CA LEU A 94 -5.22 -1.92 4.75
C LEU A 94 -6.51 -2.59 4.23
N ILE A 95 -6.77 -3.85 4.61
CA ILE A 95 -7.99 -4.58 4.24
C ILE A 95 -9.24 -3.82 4.70
N ARG A 96 -9.24 -3.31 5.93
CA ARG A 96 -10.37 -2.53 6.47
C ARG A 96 -10.61 -1.25 5.67
N LYS A 97 -9.56 -0.51 5.32
CA LYS A 97 -9.66 0.71 4.50
C LYS A 97 -10.18 0.40 3.09
N THR A 98 -9.68 -0.66 2.46
CA THR A 98 -10.18 -1.12 1.16
C THR A 98 -11.67 -1.47 1.24
N TYR A 99 -12.12 -2.15 2.30
CA TYR A 99 -13.53 -2.45 2.51
C TYR A 99 -14.39 -1.18 2.60
N VAL A 100 -13.93 -0.15 3.32
CA VAL A 100 -14.64 1.14 3.41
C VAL A 100 -14.79 1.80 2.03
N ILE A 101 -13.73 1.79 1.22
CA ILE A 101 -13.77 2.33 -0.15
C ILE A 101 -14.80 1.57 -1.00
N LEU A 102 -14.79 0.23 -0.95
CA LEU A 102 -15.75 -0.61 -1.68
C LEU A 102 -17.19 -0.37 -1.21
N LEU A 103 -17.39 -0.21 0.11
CA LEU A 103 -18.70 0.07 0.70
C LEU A 103 -19.25 1.41 0.21
N ILE A 104 -18.45 2.47 0.25
CA ILE A 104 -18.86 3.79 -0.25
C ILE A 104 -19.13 3.73 -1.75
N GLY A 105 -18.32 3.00 -2.51
CA GLY A 105 -18.57 2.76 -3.93
C GLY A 105 -19.90 2.07 -4.21
N ALA A 106 -20.25 1.05 -3.43
CA ALA A 106 -21.55 0.40 -3.53
C ALA A 106 -22.71 1.34 -3.19
N VAL A 107 -22.56 2.17 -2.14
CA VAL A 107 -23.57 3.18 -1.80
C VAL A 107 -23.74 4.19 -2.92
N TYR A 108 -22.65 4.68 -3.53
CA TYR A 108 -22.72 5.60 -4.66
C TYR A 108 -23.49 5.00 -5.85
N MET A 109 -23.23 3.73 -6.19
CA MET A 109 -23.97 3.04 -7.26
C MET A 109 -25.46 2.96 -6.94
N VAL A 110 -25.83 2.62 -5.70
CA VAL A 110 -27.23 2.58 -5.27
C VAL A 110 -27.86 3.97 -5.27
N GLU A 111 -27.16 4.98 -4.78
CA GLU A 111 -27.63 6.36 -4.73
C GLU A 111 -27.98 6.86 -6.14
N VAL A 112 -27.05 6.70 -7.09
CA VAL A 112 -27.25 7.12 -8.48
C VAL A 112 -28.37 6.31 -9.14
N ALA A 113 -28.43 4.99 -8.91
CA ALA A 113 -29.42 4.13 -9.58
C ALA A 113 -30.84 4.24 -9.01
N VAL A 114 -30.99 4.46 -7.70
CA VAL A 114 -32.28 4.39 -6.99
C VAL A 114 -32.81 5.77 -6.63
N LEU A 115 -31.96 6.66 -6.12
CA LEU A 115 -32.38 7.96 -5.60
C LEU A 115 -32.33 9.05 -6.68
N GLY A 116 -31.56 8.83 -7.75
CA GLY A 116 -31.33 9.84 -8.79
C GLY A 116 -30.62 11.10 -8.27
N SER A 117 -30.14 11.07 -7.02
CA SER A 117 -29.26 12.08 -6.44
C SER A 117 -27.81 11.72 -6.75
N HIS A 118 -26.98 12.74 -6.94
CA HIS A 118 -25.55 12.55 -7.16
C HIS A 118 -24.80 12.99 -5.91
N GLY A 119 -24.43 12.01 -5.09
CA GLY A 119 -23.39 12.15 -4.07
C GLY A 119 -23.80 12.72 -2.71
N ILE A 120 -25.07 13.04 -2.44
CA ILE A 120 -25.50 13.58 -1.13
C ILE A 120 -25.31 12.53 -0.02
N VAL A 121 -25.83 11.33 -0.26
CA VAL A 121 -25.74 10.21 0.69
C VAL A 121 -24.30 9.72 0.76
N THR A 122 -23.65 9.60 -0.40
CA THR A 122 -22.26 9.18 -0.51
C THR A 122 -21.31 10.12 0.24
N ASP A 123 -21.49 11.44 0.12
CA ASP A 123 -20.69 12.43 0.84
C ASP A 123 -20.96 12.39 2.35
N GLY A 124 -22.20 12.19 2.77
CA GLY A 124 -22.55 12.03 4.19
C GLY A 124 -21.84 10.83 4.83
N ILE A 125 -21.87 9.67 4.17
CA ILE A 125 -21.20 8.46 4.63
C ILE A 125 -19.68 8.62 4.59
N SER A 126 -19.15 9.20 3.50
CA SER A 126 -17.72 9.49 3.38
C SER A 126 -17.25 10.42 4.49
N GLY A 127 -18.04 11.45 4.83
CA GLY A 127 -17.76 12.39 5.92
C GLY A 127 -17.73 11.71 7.30
N ALA A 128 -18.59 10.73 7.53
CA ALA A 128 -18.54 9.93 8.76
C ALA A 128 -17.23 9.12 8.84
N PHE A 129 -16.77 8.52 7.74
CA PHE A 129 -15.49 7.81 7.70
C PHE A 129 -14.29 8.76 7.79
N VAL A 130 -14.38 10.00 7.30
CA VAL A 130 -13.34 11.02 7.49
C VAL A 130 -13.06 11.23 8.97
N LEU A 131 -14.10 11.32 9.80
CA LEU A 131 -13.93 11.47 11.25
C LEU A 131 -13.25 10.25 11.88
N VAL A 132 -13.57 9.03 11.42
CA VAL A 132 -12.92 7.79 11.88
C VAL A 132 -11.43 7.81 11.55
N GLU A 133 -11.07 8.22 10.34
CA GLU A 133 -9.68 8.35 9.90
C GLU A 133 -8.92 9.42 10.68
N LEU A 134 -9.54 10.56 10.97
CA LEU A 134 -8.95 11.60 11.84
C LEU A 134 -8.64 11.08 13.24
N VAL A 135 -9.52 10.25 13.83
CA VAL A 135 -9.27 9.62 15.12
C VAL A 135 -8.05 8.70 15.05
N SER A 136 -7.93 7.89 13.99
CA SER A 136 -6.79 6.99 13.78
C SER A 136 -5.46 7.75 13.64
N ILE A 137 -5.43 8.82 12.84
CA ILE A 137 -4.25 9.69 12.69
C ILE A 137 -3.87 10.32 14.03
N THR A 138 -4.87 10.78 14.79
CA THR A 138 -4.65 11.38 16.11
C THR A 138 -4.05 10.37 17.09
N GLU A 139 -4.52 9.13 17.08
CA GLU A 139 -3.95 8.05 17.88
C GLU A 139 -2.48 7.78 17.51
N ASN A 140 -2.18 7.70 16.21
CA ASN A 140 -0.80 7.50 15.73
C ASN A 140 0.11 8.68 16.11
N GLY A 141 -0.38 9.91 16.00
CA GLY A 141 0.33 11.10 16.47
C GLY A 141 0.66 11.04 17.96
N GLY A 142 -0.29 10.60 18.78
CA GLY A 142 -0.08 10.37 20.22
C GLY A 142 1.01 9.34 20.51
N LYS A 143 1.07 8.23 19.75
CA LYS A 143 2.12 7.20 19.88
C LYS A 143 3.50 7.72 19.46
N LEU A 144 3.56 8.64 18.51
CA LEU A 144 4.78 9.33 18.08
C LEU A 144 5.24 10.43 19.05
N GLY A 145 4.51 10.66 20.16
CA GLY A 145 4.87 11.65 21.18
C GLY A 145 4.31 13.06 20.94
N VAL A 146 3.39 13.23 19.99
CA VAL A 146 2.70 14.51 19.82
C VAL A 146 1.82 14.79 21.05
N PRO A 147 1.94 15.96 21.71
CA PRO A 147 1.16 16.27 22.90
C PRO A 147 -0.32 16.42 22.53
N LEU A 148 -1.13 15.43 22.91
CA LEU A 148 -2.58 15.47 22.73
C LEU A 148 -3.26 16.06 23.99
N PRO A 149 -4.23 16.99 23.82
CA PRO A 149 -5.06 17.48 24.91
C PRO A 149 -5.83 16.35 25.61
N ASP A 150 -6.04 16.45 26.92
CA ASP A 150 -6.68 15.39 27.71
C ASP A 150 -8.10 15.05 27.23
N LYS A 151 -8.84 16.04 26.71
CA LYS A 151 -10.16 15.84 26.11
C LYS A 151 -10.11 14.87 24.93
N VAL A 152 -9.10 14.99 24.07
CA VAL A 152 -8.92 14.16 22.88
C VAL A 152 -8.53 12.74 23.30
N LYS A 153 -7.60 12.60 24.26
CA LYS A 153 -7.22 11.29 24.81
C LYS A 153 -8.42 10.56 25.42
N ASN A 154 -9.22 11.27 26.22
CA ASN A 154 -10.40 10.69 26.87
C ASN A 154 -11.45 10.23 25.85
N LEU A 155 -11.67 11.01 24.78
CA LEU A 155 -12.58 10.63 23.70
C LEU A 155 -12.13 9.35 23.01
N ILE A 156 -10.84 9.24 22.67
CA ILE A 156 -10.25 8.04 22.05
C ILE A 156 -10.38 6.83 22.98
N LEU A 157 -10.12 7.00 24.29
CA LEU A 157 -10.26 5.93 25.27
C LEU A 157 -11.70 5.41 25.38
N VAL A 158 -12.69 6.31 25.37
CA VAL A 158 -14.11 5.92 25.39
C VAL A 158 -14.47 5.12 24.14
N LEU A 159 -14.02 5.55 22.96
CA LEU A 159 -14.25 4.83 21.71
C LEU A 159 -13.64 3.42 21.76
N LYS A 160 -12.41 3.29 22.27
CA LYS A 160 -11.72 2.00 22.41
C LYS A 160 -12.42 1.04 23.39
N ASN A 161 -12.96 1.56 24.50
CA ASN A 161 -13.69 0.75 25.46
C ASN A 161 -15.00 0.23 24.88
N LYS A 162 -15.68 1.03 24.05
CA LYS A 162 -16.92 0.64 23.37
C LYS A 162 -16.69 -0.49 22.36
N ASP A 163 -15.57 -0.47 21.64
CA ASP A 163 -15.20 -1.55 20.71
C ASP A 163 -14.92 -2.88 21.44
N LYS A 164 -14.29 -2.84 22.61
CA LYS A 164 -14.04 -4.05 23.41
C LYS A 164 -15.32 -4.66 23.98
N SER A 165 -16.28 -3.82 24.39
CA SER A 165 -17.55 -4.26 24.98
C SER A 165 -18.53 -4.93 24.01
N LYS A 166 -18.26 -4.94 22.69
CA LYS A 166 -19.08 -5.62 21.69
C LYS A 166 -18.56 -7.01 21.28
N VAL A 167 -17.43 -7.46 21.86
CA VAL A 167 -16.77 -8.73 21.54
C VAL A 167 -16.92 -9.76 22.67
N GLU A 168 -17.62 -9.41 23.74
CA GLU A 168 -17.99 -10.28 24.87
C GLU A 168 -19.49 -10.62 24.79
#